data_AF-A0A7Y4UD82-F1
#
_entry.id   AF-A0A7Y4UD82-F1
#
_cell.length_a   1.000
_cell.length_b   1.000
_cell.length_c   1.000
_cell.angle_alpha   90.00
_cell.angle_beta   90.00
_cell.angle_gamma   90.00
#
_symmetry.space_group_name_H-M   'P 1'
#
loop_
_entity.id
_entity.type
_entity.pdbx_description
1 polymer ?
#
loop_
_entity_poly.entity_id
_entity_poly.type
_entity_poly.pdbx_seq_one_letter_code
_entity_poly.pdbx_strand_id
1 'polypeptide(L)' 'MFSHRTLFIALTGCLFVAAFAQTGQWRWLNPRPQGNALYAIRFSDAQRGLALGRDGVILRTENGGVGWQV' A
#
# COMPACT_ATOMS: atom_id res chain seq x y z
N MET A 1 44.40 -25.96 -2.41
CA MET A 1 43.16 -26.66 -2.02
C MET A 1 42.31 -25.78 -1.09
N PHE A 2 41.73 -24.68 -1.59
CA PHE A 2 40.78 -23.85 -0.84
C PHE A 2 39.81 -23.22 -1.86
N SER A 3 38.81 -23.98 -2.32
CA SER A 3 37.84 -23.45 -3.31
C SER A 3 36.44 -24.08 -3.27
N HIS A 4 36.13 -24.97 -2.32
CA HIS A 4 34.81 -25.61 -2.27
C HIS A 4 33.91 -25.08 -1.15
N ARG A 5 34.48 -24.61 -0.04
CA ARG A 5 33.73 -24.13 1.13
C ARG A 5 33.16 -22.72 0.92
N THR A 6 33.89 -21.86 0.21
CA THR A 6 33.49 -20.48 -0.11
C THR A 6 32.37 -20.43 -1.17
N LEU A 7 32.38 -21.38 -2.11
CA LEU A 7 31.37 -21.49 -3.18
C LEU A 7 30.00 -21.92 -2.62
N PHE A 8 29.99 -22.81 -1.62
CA PHE A 8 28.77 -23.26 -0.95
C PHE A 8 28.07 -22.12 -0.17
N ILE A 9 28.84 -21.28 0.52
CA ILE A 9 28.31 -20.13 1.27
C ILE A 9 27.71 -19.10 0.29
N ALA A 10 28.35 -18.90 -0.87
CA ALA A 10 27.83 -18.02 -1.93
C ALA A 10 26.52 -18.55 -2.56
N LEU A 11 26.40 -19.87 -2.78
CA LEU A 11 25.19 -20.47 -3.33
C LEU A 11 24.00 -20.40 -2.36
N THR A 12 24.27 -20.47 -1.05
CA THR A 12 23.23 -20.44 -0.01
C THR A 12 22.69 -19.02 0.24
N GLY A 13 23.52 -18.00 0.03
CA GLY A 13 23.09 -16.59 0.13
C GLY A 13 22.20 -16.14 -1.03
N CYS A 14 22.36 -16.74 -2.22
CA CYS A 14 21.61 -16.38 -3.42
C CYS A 14 20.12 -16.81 -3.36
N LEU A 15 19.79 -17.83 -2.57
CA LEU A 15 18.41 -18.28 -2.33
C LEU A 15 17.63 -17.43 -1.32
N PHE A 16 18.28 -16.48 -0.62
CA PHE A 16 17.64 -15.68 0.42
C PHE A 16 17.05 -14.34 -0.07
N VAL A 17 17.37 -13.93 -1.30
CA VAL A 17 16.70 -12.78 -1.94
C VAL A 17 15.45 -13.30 -2.66
N ALA A 18 14.54 -13.93 -1.90
CA ALA A 18 13.17 -14.01 -2.34
C ALA A 18 12.65 -12.57 -2.39
N ALA A 19 12.47 -12.04 -3.58
CA ALA A 19 11.76 -10.79 -3.78
C ALA A 19 10.38 -10.95 -3.14
N PHE A 20 10.22 -10.45 -1.91
CA PHE A 20 8.92 -10.33 -1.30
C PHE A 20 8.16 -9.30 -2.13
N ALA A 21 7.44 -9.77 -3.15
CA ALA A 21 6.22 -9.08 -3.52
C ALA A 21 5.40 -9.06 -2.23
N GLN A 22 5.35 -7.90 -1.57
CA GLN A 22 4.50 -7.72 -0.40
C GLN A 22 3.11 -8.14 -0.86
N THR A 23 2.56 -9.20 -0.26
CA THR A 23 1.16 -9.54 -0.48
C THR A 23 0.38 -8.40 0.15
N GLY A 24 0.10 -7.37 -0.65
CA GLY A 24 -0.70 -6.24 -0.25
C GLY A 24 -2.09 -6.76 0.03
N GLN A 25 -2.38 -7.08 1.29
CA GLN A 25 -3.72 -7.40 1.71
C GLN A 25 -4.55 -6.13 1.61
N TRP A 26 -5.61 -6.16 0.82
CA TRP A 26 -6.59 -5.08 0.81
C TRP A 26 -7.18 -4.95 2.21
N ARG A 27 -7.01 -3.77 2.82
CA ARG A 27 -7.56 -3.48 4.14
C ARG A 27 -8.44 -2.25 4.07
N TRP A 28 -9.48 -2.24 4.88
CA TRP A 28 -10.27 -1.05 5.08
C TRP A 28 -9.46 0.00 5.85
N LEU A 29 -9.54 1.25 5.39
CA LEU A 29 -8.95 2.41 6.05
C LEU A 29 -10.00 3.13 6.90
N ASN A 30 -9.57 4.11 7.69
CA ASN A 30 -10.49 4.97 8.45
C ASN A 30 -10.95 6.16 7.59
N PRO A 31 -12.25 6.52 7.61
CA PRO A 31 -13.33 5.85 8.32
C PRO A 31 -13.65 4.49 7.67
N ARG A 32 -14.18 3.56 8.48
CA ARG A 32 -14.69 2.29 7.95
C ARG A 32 -15.71 2.55 6.82
N PRO A 33 -15.91 1.61 5.90
CA PRO A 33 -16.84 1.79 4.78
C PRO A 33 -18.19 2.28 5.28
N GLN A 34 -18.55 3.47 4.84
CA GLN A 34 -19.79 4.14 5.23
C GLN A 34 -21.03 3.58 4.50
N GLY A 35 -20.83 2.65 3.53
CA GLY A 35 -21.88 1.94 2.81
C GLY A 35 -22.29 2.58 1.47
N ASN A 36 -22.00 3.86 1.27
CA ASN A 36 -22.23 4.59 0.02
C ASN A 36 -21.10 4.34 -0.98
N ALA A 37 -21.49 4.18 -2.24
CA ALA A 37 -20.55 4.09 -3.35
C ALA A 37 -19.76 5.41 -3.48
N LEU A 38 -18.43 5.29 -3.63
CA LEU A 38 -17.56 6.40 -4.04
C LEU A 38 -17.45 6.39 -5.56
N TYR A 39 -17.62 7.56 -6.18
CA TYR A 39 -17.67 7.73 -7.64
C TYR A 39 -16.41 8.38 -8.20
N ALA A 40 -15.72 9.18 -7.39
CA ALA A 40 -14.54 9.90 -7.83
C ALA A 40 -13.53 10.08 -6.69
N ILE A 41 -12.25 10.12 -7.07
CA ILE A 41 -11.14 10.52 -6.21
C ILE A 41 -10.21 11.44 -7.00
N ARG A 42 -9.71 12.48 -6.34
CA ARG A 42 -8.72 13.42 -6.90
C ARG A 42 -7.75 13.86 -5.81
N PHE A 43 -6.49 13.99 -6.19
CA PHE A 43 -5.42 14.54 -5.35
C PHE A 43 -4.96 15.88 -5.92
N SER A 44 -4.87 16.91 -5.08
CA SER A 44 -4.29 18.20 -5.47
C SER A 44 -2.77 18.19 -5.38
N ASP A 45 -2.24 17.37 -4.46
CA ASP A 45 -0.82 17.09 -4.30
C ASP A 45 -0.64 15.66 -3.75
N ALA A 46 0.60 15.23 -3.48
CA ALA A 46 0.89 13.88 -3.01
C ALA A 46 0.28 13.53 -1.63
N GLN A 47 -0.12 14.54 -0.84
CA GLN A 47 -0.66 14.39 0.51
C GLN A 47 -2.17 14.65 0.56
N ARG A 48 -2.67 15.61 -0.21
CA ARG A 48 -4.03 16.12 -0.10
C ARG A 48 -4.94 15.61 -1.20
N GLY A 49 -6.08 15.07 -0.81
CA GLY A 49 -7.05 14.52 -1.75
C GLY A 49 -8.49 14.53 -1.23
N LEU A 50 -9.41 14.40 -2.17
CA LEU A 50 -10.85 14.32 -1.96
C LEU A 50 -11.43 13.08 -2.63
N ALA A 51 -12.36 12.41 -1.96
CA ALA A 51 -13.19 11.37 -2.54
C ALA A 51 -14.67 11.74 -2.41
N LEU A 52 -15.43 11.56 -3.49
CA LEU A 52 -16.84 11.94 -3.60
C LEU A 52 -17.70 10.70 -3.82
N GLY A 53 -18.89 10.65 -3.24
CA GLY A 53 -19.78 9.50 -3.33
C GLY A 53 -21.26 9.84 -3.37
N ARG A 54 -22.08 8.78 -3.28
CA ARG A 54 -23.54 8.89 -3.20
C ARG A 54 -23.96 9.71 -1.98
N ASP A 55 -25.14 10.34 -2.07
CA ASP A 55 -25.78 11.07 -0.98
C ASP A 55 -24.93 12.23 -0.41
N GLY A 56 -24.08 12.82 -1.25
CA GLY A 56 -23.25 13.96 -0.87
C GLY A 56 -22.05 13.60 -0.01
N VAL A 57 -21.61 12.32 0.02
CA VAL A 57 -20.38 11.93 0.72
C VAL A 57 -19.19 12.68 0.12
N ILE A 58 -18.47 13.38 1.00
CA ILE A 58 -17.19 14.01 0.72
C ILE A 58 -16.22 13.52 1.78
N LEU A 59 -15.11 12.92 1.37
CA LEU A 59 -14.01 12.52 2.25
C LEU A 59 -12.77 13.32 1.90
N ARG A 60 -12.02 13.76 2.92
CA ARG A 60 -10.73 14.45 2.75
C ARG A 60 -9.59 13.65 3.38
N THR A 61 -8.43 13.63 2.72
CA THR A 61 -7.17 13.13 3.27
C THR A 61 -6.11 14.22 3.25
N GLU A 62 -5.22 14.20 4.25
CA GLU A 62 -4.04 15.09 4.36
C GLU A 62 -2.74 14.27 4.41
N ASN A 63 -2.81 12.95 4.19
CA ASN A 63 -1.69 12.03 4.34
C ASN A 63 -1.62 10.97 3.22
N GLY A 64 -1.91 11.38 1.98
CA GLY A 64 -1.77 10.53 0.80
C GLY A 64 -2.78 9.39 0.74
N GLY A 65 -3.93 9.54 1.40
CA GLY A 65 -4.98 8.53 1.44
C GLY A 65 -4.78 7.45 2.50
N VAL A 66 -3.78 7.56 3.39
CA VAL A 66 -3.59 6.63 4.53
C VAL A 66 -4.76 6.71 5.51
N GLY A 67 -5.36 7.90 5.66
CA GLY A 67 -6.58 8.12 6.44
C GLY A 67 -7.45 9.22 5.85
N TRP A 68 -8.75 9.11 6.08
CA TRP A 68 -9.77 10.01 5.57
C TRP A 68 -10.63 10.57 6.69
N GLN A 69 -11.19 11.75 6.46
CA GLN A 69 -12.10 12.45 7.36
C GLN A 69 -13.38 12.78 6.60
N VAL A 70 -14.53 12.68 7.25
CA VAL A 70 -15.82 13.19 6.78
C VAL A 70 -15.88 14.69 7.06
#